data_AF-A0A7C4GMU0-F1
#
_entry.id   AF-A0A7C4GMU0-F1
#
_cell.length_a   1.000
_cell.length_b   1.000
_cell.length_c   1.000
_cell.angle_alpha   90.00
_cell.angle_beta   90.00
_cell.angle_gamma   90.00
#
_symmetry.space_group_name_H-M   'P 1'
#
loop_
_entity.id
_entity.type
_entity.pdbx_description
1 polymer ?
#
loop_
_entity_poly.entity_id
_entity_poly.type
_entity_poly.pdbx_seq_one_letter_code
_entity_poly.pdbx_strand_id
1 'polypeptide(L)'
;NAIWKAHRKGIISAEDASLKFQALRKLVSVNVKLVKEEELMDQAFTLSLKYNITVYDALYIALALKLEEPLLTLDHLQAEIAEKLGVELVKI
;
A
#
# COMPACT_ATOMS: atom_id res chain seq x y z
N ASN A 1 4.79 -3.42 6.58
CA ASN A 1 4.98 -4.87 6.81
C ASN A 1 6.37 -5.44 6.51
N ALA A 2 7.09 -4.98 5.48
CA ALA A 2 8.38 -5.60 5.08
C ALA A 2 9.45 -5.64 6.20
N ILE A 3 9.67 -4.51 6.89
CA ILE A 3 10.64 -4.40 8.00
C ILE A 3 10.33 -5.41 9.12
N TRP A 4 9.07 -5.43 9.57
CA TRP A 4 8.60 -6.38 10.60
C TRP A 4 8.77 -7.85 10.16
N LYS A 5 8.39 -8.18 8.91
CA LYS A 5 8.56 -9.55 8.37
C LYS A 5 10.04 -9.97 8.34
N ALA A 6 10.95 -9.07 7.96
CA ALA A 6 12.38 -9.35 7.93
C ALA A 6 12.92 -9.64 9.34
N HIS A 7 12.53 -8.84 10.34
CA HIS A 7 12.90 -9.10 11.73
C HIS A 7 12.34 -10.43 12.24
N ARG A 8 11.05 -10.69 12.01
CA ARG A 8 10.39 -11.95 12.41
C ARG A 8 11.07 -13.19 11.80
N LYS A 9 11.64 -13.07 10.61
CA LYS A 9 12.39 -14.13 9.93
C LYS A 9 13.85 -14.25 10.39
N GLY A 10 14.29 -13.43 11.34
CA GLY A 10 15.69 -13.40 11.80
C GLY A 10 16.68 -12.83 10.79
N ILE A 11 16.20 -12.14 9.75
CA ILE A 11 17.06 -11.55 8.70
C ILE A 11 17.76 -10.29 9.22
N ILE A 12 17.11 -9.56 10.14
CA ILE A 12 17.62 -8.33 10.76
C ILE A 12 17.34 -8.33 12.26
N SER A 13 18.17 -7.64 13.04
CA SER A 13 17.95 -7.45 14.47
C SER A 13 16.77 -6.51 14.75
N ALA A 14 16.34 -6.43 16.02
CA ALA A 14 15.32 -5.47 16.43
C ALA A 14 15.83 -4.02 16.32
N GLU A 15 17.11 -3.81 16.62
CA GLU A 15 17.80 -2.52 16.48
C GLU A 15 17.83 -2.08 15.01
N ASP A 16 18.18 -2.99 14.10
CA ASP A 16 18.17 -2.73 12.65
C ASP A 16 16.76 -2.41 12.15
N ALA A 17 15.74 -3.14 12.63
CA ALA A 17 14.36 -2.88 12.27
C ALA A 17 13.91 -1.48 12.71
N SER A 18 14.27 -1.07 13.93
CA SER A 18 13.99 0.27 14.45
C SER A 18 14.67 1.36 13.61
N LEU A 19 15.96 1.18 13.30
CA LEU A 19 16.72 2.14 12.48
C LEU A 19 16.12 2.29 11.08
N LYS A 20 15.78 1.18 10.42
CA LYS A 20 15.14 1.20 9.10
C LYS A 20 13.76 1.84 9.14
N PHE A 21 12.98 1.61 10.19
CA PHE A 21 11.69 2.26 10.36
C PHE A 21 11.83 3.78 10.55
N GLN A 22 12.81 4.23 11.34
CA GLN A 22 13.12 5.65 11.48
C GLN A 22 13.53 6.28 10.14
N ALA A 23 14.35 5.59 9.33
CA ALA A 23 14.72 6.05 8.01
C ALA A 23 13.49 6.19 7.09
N LEU A 24 12.61 5.20 7.06
CA LEU A 24 11.34 5.26 6.30
C LEU A 24 10.46 6.44 6.76
N ARG A 25 10.37 6.67 8.08
CA ARG A 25 9.61 7.81 8.63
C ARG A 25 10.16 9.16 8.21
N LYS A 26 11.46 9.29 7.94
CA LYS A 26 12.06 10.53 7.42
C LYS A 26 11.69 10.84 5.97
N LEU A 27 11.23 9.84 5.20
CA LEU A 27 10.73 10.05 3.83
C LEU A 27 9.32 10.67 3.82
N VAL A 28 8.54 10.42 4.88
CA VAL A 28 7.25 11.07 5.09
C VAL A 28 7.48 12.58 5.20
N SER A 29 6.68 13.36 4.46
CA SER A 29 6.76 14.82 4.36
C SER A 29 7.92 15.37 3.52
N VAL A 30 8.74 14.50 2.90
CA VAL A 30 9.70 14.92 1.86
C VAL A 30 9.21 14.48 0.50
N ASN A 31 9.05 13.17 0.30
CA ASN A 31 8.66 12.57 -0.97
C ASN A 31 7.48 11.58 -0.86
N VAL A 32 6.96 11.38 0.36
CA VAL A 32 5.76 10.57 0.60
C VAL A 32 4.68 11.43 1.26
N LYS A 33 3.52 11.54 0.60
CA LYS A 33 2.33 12.19 1.14
C LYS A 33 1.42 11.14 1.77
N LEU A 34 1.01 11.37 3.02
CA LEU A 34 0.03 10.52 3.69
C LEU A 34 -1.38 11.00 3.39
N VAL A 35 -2.29 10.05 3.20
CA VAL A 35 -3.73 10.28 3.05
C VAL A 35 -4.44 9.56 4.19
N LYS A 36 -5.49 10.18 4.72
CA LYS A 36 -6.30 9.60 5.80
C LYS A 36 -7.11 8.43 5.28
N GLU A 37 -7.02 7.30 5.97
CA GLU A 37 -7.72 6.08 5.57
C GLU A 37 -9.25 6.25 5.67
N GLU A 38 -9.74 7.04 6.61
CA GLU A 38 -11.17 7.32 6.81
C GLU A 38 -11.83 7.87 5.55
N GLU A 39 -11.08 8.63 4.73
CA GLU A 39 -11.58 9.19 3.48
C GLU A 39 -11.71 8.16 2.34
N LEU A 40 -11.19 6.96 2.54
CA LEU A 40 -11.15 5.87 1.56
C LEU A 40 -11.98 4.66 1.98
N MET A 41 -12.42 4.61 3.25
CA MET A 41 -13.00 3.42 3.86
C MET A 41 -14.22 2.86 3.12
N ASP A 42 -15.16 3.72 2.73
CA ASP A 42 -16.40 3.27 2.05
C ASP A 42 -16.09 2.64 0.69
N GLN A 43 -15.20 3.27 -0.08
CA GLN A 43 -14.78 2.76 -1.39
C GLN A 43 -13.94 1.49 -1.25
N ALA A 44 -12.99 1.46 -0.30
CA ALA A 44 -12.16 0.29 -0.04
C ALA A 44 -13.01 -0.91 0.43
N PHE A 45 -14.02 -0.67 1.27
CA PHE A 45 -14.96 -1.71 1.68
C PHE A 45 -15.83 -2.21 0.52
N THR A 46 -16.29 -1.32 -0.35
CA THR A 46 -17.05 -1.72 -1.55
C THR A 46 -16.19 -2.58 -2.49
N LEU A 47 -14.93 -2.20 -2.69
CA LEU A 47 -13.98 -2.96 -3.50
C LEU A 47 -13.62 -4.31 -2.87
N SER A 48 -13.46 -4.37 -1.54
CA SER A 48 -13.15 -5.60 -0.82
C SER A 48 -14.26 -6.64 -1.00
N LEU A 49 -15.52 -6.22 -0.89
CA LEU A 49 -16.68 -7.08 -1.15
C LEU A 49 -16.75 -7.53 -2.61
N LYS A 50 -16.53 -6.61 -3.56
CA LYS A 50 -16.66 -6.90 -5.00
C LYS A 50 -15.58 -7.85 -5.52
N TYR A 51 -14.35 -7.70 -5.07
CA TYR A 51 -13.18 -8.42 -5.59
C TYR A 51 -12.60 -9.45 -4.62
N ASN A 52 -13.24 -9.65 -3.46
CA ASN A 52 -12.84 -10.62 -2.44
C ASN A 52 -11.37 -10.46 -1.99
N ILE A 53 -10.99 -9.21 -1.69
CA ILE A 53 -9.67 -8.83 -1.14
C ILE A 53 -9.82 -8.22 0.24
N THR A 54 -8.73 -8.08 1.00
CA THR A 54 -8.82 -7.40 2.31
C THR A 54 -9.08 -5.90 2.12
N VAL A 55 -9.69 -5.26 3.13
CA VAL A 55 -9.85 -3.78 3.12
C VAL A 55 -8.50 -3.08 2.99
N TYR A 56 -7.44 -3.61 3.62
CA TYR A 56 -6.09 -3.07 3.53
C TYR A 56 -5.55 -3.09 2.10
N ASP A 57 -5.77 -4.17 1.36
CA ASP A 57 -5.34 -4.27 -0.04
C ASP A 57 -6.19 -3.35 -0.93
N ALA A 58 -7.47 -3.20 -0.62
CA ALA A 58 -8.39 -2.33 -1.33
C ALA A 58 -8.11 -0.83 -1.13
N LEU A 59 -7.54 -0.42 0.01
CA LEU A 59 -7.23 0.99 0.31
C LEU A 59 -6.30 1.62 -0.73
N TYR A 60 -5.30 0.89 -1.20
CA TYR A 60 -4.35 1.41 -2.21
C TYR A 60 -5.02 1.60 -3.58
N ILE A 61 -5.91 0.68 -3.97
CA ILE A 61 -6.68 0.79 -5.21
C ILE A 61 -7.67 1.96 -5.11
N ALA A 62 -8.38 2.08 -3.98
CA ALA A 62 -9.29 3.18 -3.72
C ALA A 62 -8.55 4.54 -3.77
N LEU A 63 -7.34 4.60 -3.21
CA LEU A 63 -6.52 5.80 -3.26
C LEU A 63 -6.11 6.17 -4.69
N ALA A 64 -5.64 5.20 -5.47
CA ALA A 64 -5.24 5.42 -6.86
C ALA A 64 -6.42 5.94 -7.70
N LEU A 65 -7.61 5.33 -7.54
CA LEU A 65 -8.85 5.79 -8.17
C LEU A 65 -9.24 7.20 -7.75
N LYS A 66 -9.17 7.52 -6.45
CA LYS A 66 -9.54 8.84 -5.92
C LYS A 66 -8.63 9.94 -6.44
N LEU A 67 -7.34 9.66 -6.59
CA LEU A 67 -6.35 10.63 -7.06
C LEU A 67 -6.24 10.68 -8.59
N GLU A 68 -6.81 9.71 -9.30
CA GLU A 68 -6.61 9.50 -10.74
C GLU A 68 -5.12 9.32 -11.10
N GLU A 69 -4.38 8.62 -10.23
CA GLU A 69 -2.94 8.42 -10.34
C GLU A 69 -2.59 6.93 -10.54
N PRO A 70 -1.46 6.61 -11.19
CA PRO A 70 -1.01 5.24 -11.36
C PRO A 70 -0.75 4.53 -10.04
N LEU A 71 -1.01 3.22 -10.01
CA LEU A 71 -0.67 2.36 -8.88
C LEU A 71 0.67 1.67 -9.11
N LEU A 72 1.56 1.78 -8.13
CA LEU A 72 2.75 0.94 -8.04
C LEU A 72 2.56 -0.12 -6.97
N THR A 73 2.62 -1.40 -7.36
CA THR A 73 2.50 -2.51 -6.43
C THR A 73 3.26 -3.74 -6.90
N LEU A 74 3.74 -4.53 -5.93
CA LEU A 74 4.30 -5.87 -6.14
C LEU A 74 3.27 -6.98 -5.85
N ASP A 75 2.05 -6.61 -5.45
CA ASP A 75 0.96 -7.56 -5.25
C ASP A 75 0.21 -7.76 -6.58
N HIS A 76 0.29 -8.98 -7.12
CA HIS A 76 -0.31 -9.31 -8.41
C HIS A 76 -1.83 -9.17 -8.42
N LEU A 77 -2.51 -9.52 -7.33
CA LEU A 77 -3.96 -9.44 -7.25
C LEU A 77 -4.41 -7.97 -7.22
N GLN A 78 -3.68 -7.14 -6.48
CA GLN A 78 -3.92 -5.70 -6.44
C GLN A 78 -3.70 -5.05 -7.81
N ALA A 79 -2.62 -5.42 -8.50
CA ALA A 79 -2.31 -4.96 -9.85
C ALA A 79 -3.42 -5.33 -10.85
N GLU A 80 -3.85 -6.60 -10.86
CA GLU A 80 -4.90 -7.09 -11.76
C GLU A 80 -6.23 -6.36 -11.54
N ILE A 81 -6.62 -6.14 -10.28
CA ILE A 81 -7.87 -5.43 -9.96
C ILE A 81 -7.78 -3.95 -10.35
N ALA A 82 -6.63 -3.31 -10.13
CA ALA A 82 -6.39 -1.93 -10.52
C ALA A 82 -6.52 -1.75 -12.05
N GLU A 83 -5.91 -2.62 -12.85
CA GLU A 83 -6.05 -2.61 -14.32
C GLU A 83 -7.49 -2.80 -14.77
N LYS A 84 -8.23 -3.75 -14.16
CA LYS A 84 -9.66 -3.96 -14.44
C LYS A 84 -10.52 -2.73 -14.15
N LEU A 85 -10.08 -1.88 -13.25
CA LEU A 85 -10.74 -0.63 -12.87
C LEU A 85 -10.23 0.58 -13.67
N GLY A 86 -9.34 0.39 -14.63
CA GLY A 86 -8.79 1.44 -15.49
C GLY A 86 -7.68 2.26 -14.84
N VAL A 87 -7.10 1.79 -13.73
CA VAL A 87 -5.93 2.43 -13.10
C VAL A 87 -4.67 2.01 -13.84
N GLU A 88 -3.84 2.97 -14.23
CA GLU A 88 -2.54 2.70 -14.84
C GLU A 88 -1.59 2.05 -13.82
N LEU A 89 -0.75 1.09 -14.27
CA LEU A 89 0.28 0.49 -13.44
C LEU A 89 1.67 1.03 -13.76
N VAL A 90 2.44 1.33 -12.72
CA VAL A 90 3.86 1.66 -12.85
C VAL A 90 4.66 0.36 -12.97
N LYS A 91 5.50 0.26 -14.01
CA LYS A 91 6.42 -0.87 -14.23
C LYS A 91 7.71 -0.67 -13.44
N ILE A 92 8.19 -1.72 -12.77
CA ILE A 92 9.47 -1.75 -12.04
C ILE A 92 10.44 -2.71 -12.71
#